data_AF-A0A2N0M4L4-F1
#
_entry.id   AF-A0A2N0M4L4-F1
#
_cell.length_a   1.000
_cell.length_b   1.000
_cell.length_c   1.000
_cell.angle_alpha   90.00
_cell.angle_beta   90.00
_cell.angle_gamma   90.00
#
_symmetry.space_group_name_H-M   'P 1'
#
loop_
_entity.id
_entity.type
_entity.pdbx_description
1 polymer ?
#
loop_
_entity_poly.entity_id
_entity_poly.type
_entity_poly.pdbx_seq_one_letter_code
_entity_poly.pdbx_strand_id
1 'polypeptide(L)'
;MPTIYPAVLTAIVAVFLIAACGGDTASPSLDSTAEPTAVVETEATQEAPTPPLWRYVNSGWVSPSNQQSANAFSRELRVVVITTSEELENFNRNVISKKTVGTGTSLSRAEFPGSVLLVAYLLWLPVQGDPLSVVGIEIDGNRAVVDLELDEDAQGREYPYLYAPMTMVTVDRDKFPAEGPVEFVFRLDGVLQVTLTDTLE
;
A
#
# COMPACT_ATOMS: atom_id res chain seq x y z
N MET A 1 -23.56 -10.45 47.27
CA MET A 1 -22.50 -11.48 47.35
C MET A 1 -23.13 -12.84 47.03
N PRO A 2 -22.40 -13.72 46.33
CA PRO A 2 -22.93 -14.54 45.25
C PRO A 2 -23.31 -15.94 45.70
N THR A 3 -24.27 -16.56 45.00
CA THR A 3 -24.51 -18.00 45.08
C THR A 3 -24.27 -18.58 43.69
N ILE A 4 -23.04 -19.04 43.49
CA ILE A 4 -22.59 -19.78 42.31
C ILE A 4 -22.92 -21.24 42.57
N TYR A 5 -23.73 -21.85 41.70
CA TYR A 5 -23.82 -23.31 41.63
C TYR A 5 -22.88 -23.82 40.53
N PRO A 6 -22.02 -24.81 40.84
CA PRO A 6 -21.16 -25.49 39.88
C PRO A 6 -21.86 -26.73 39.30
N ALA A 7 -21.26 -27.28 38.24
CA ALA A 7 -21.65 -28.49 37.49
C ALA A 7 -22.73 -28.20 36.42
N VAL A 8 -22.56 -28.56 35.15
CA VAL A 8 -22.03 -29.81 34.62
C VAL A 8 -21.34 -29.55 33.27
N LEU A 9 -20.13 -30.10 33.13
CA LEU A 9 -19.37 -30.27 31.91
C LEU A 9 -19.83 -31.58 31.25
N THR A 10 -20.26 -31.56 29.99
CA THR A 10 -20.26 -32.75 29.11
C THR A 10 -20.28 -32.32 27.65
N ALA A 11 -19.22 -32.68 26.95
CA ALA A 11 -19.04 -32.52 25.50
C ALA A 11 -19.86 -33.57 24.75
N ILE A 12 -20.44 -33.21 23.59
CA ILE A 12 -20.81 -34.17 22.55
C ILE A 12 -20.44 -33.58 21.19
N VAL A 13 -19.32 -34.06 20.65
CA VAL A 13 -18.96 -33.99 19.23
C VAL A 13 -19.74 -35.09 18.52
N ALA A 14 -20.54 -34.75 17.51
CA ALA A 14 -21.20 -35.73 16.65
C ALA A 14 -20.79 -35.53 15.19
N VAL A 15 -19.99 -36.48 14.73
CA VAL A 15 -19.57 -36.75 13.35
C VAL A 15 -20.79 -37.21 12.54
N PHE A 16 -21.00 -36.66 11.35
CA PHE A 16 -21.92 -37.23 10.36
C PHE A 16 -21.12 -37.88 9.22
N LEU A 17 -21.12 -39.21 9.16
CA LEU A 17 -20.65 -40.02 8.04
C LEU A 17 -21.85 -40.74 7.39
N ILE A 18 -22.04 -40.46 6.10
CA ILE A 18 -22.33 -41.33 4.95
C ILE A 18 -23.29 -42.52 5.14
N ALA A 19 -24.36 -42.54 4.35
CA ALA A 19 -24.90 -43.77 3.74
C ALA A 19 -25.79 -43.48 2.52
N ALA A 20 -25.34 -43.88 1.33
CA ALA A 20 -26.21 -44.44 0.30
C ALA A 20 -25.40 -45.42 -0.55
N CYS A 21 -25.62 -46.71 -0.26
CA CYS A 21 -25.33 -47.86 -1.11
C CYS A 21 -26.12 -47.72 -2.44
N GLY A 22 -25.78 -48.36 -3.55
CA GLY A 22 -24.82 -49.42 -3.79
C GLY A 22 -24.96 -49.90 -5.24
N GLY A 23 -24.17 -50.93 -5.58
CA GLY A 23 -24.26 -51.61 -6.87
C GLY A 23 -22.92 -52.21 -7.28
N ASP A 24 -22.60 -53.37 -6.72
CA ASP A 24 -21.58 -54.30 -7.22
C ASP A 24 -21.78 -54.59 -8.72
N THR A 25 -20.69 -54.67 -9.50
CA THR A 25 -20.20 -55.91 -10.16
C THR A 25 -19.08 -55.58 -11.17
N ALA A 26 -17.88 -56.13 -10.89
CA ALA A 26 -16.79 -56.55 -11.78
C ALA A 26 -16.16 -55.61 -12.84
N SER A 27 -14.83 -55.44 -12.74
CA SER A 27 -13.93 -54.98 -13.81
C SER A 27 -14.02 -55.83 -15.09
N PRO A 28 -13.69 -55.27 -16.28
CA PRO A 28 -12.40 -55.63 -16.87
C PRO A 28 -11.68 -54.51 -17.66
N SER A 29 -10.34 -54.63 -17.64
CA SER A 29 -9.29 -54.31 -18.64
C SER A 29 -9.50 -53.28 -19.77
N LEU A 30 -8.52 -52.35 -19.82
CA LEU A 30 -7.81 -51.80 -20.99
C LEU A 30 -8.22 -52.33 -22.39
N ASP A 31 -8.54 -51.41 -23.30
CA ASP A 31 -8.10 -51.53 -24.69
C ASP A 31 -7.91 -50.15 -25.38
N SER A 32 -7.02 -50.15 -26.36
CA SER A 32 -6.35 -49.03 -27.01
C SER A 32 -7.21 -48.19 -27.97
N THR A 33 -6.72 -46.98 -28.25
CA THR A 33 -6.83 -46.23 -29.53
C THR A 33 -7.85 -45.07 -29.55
N ALA A 34 -7.39 -43.88 -29.17
CA ALA A 34 -7.81 -42.62 -29.78
C ALA A 34 -6.66 -41.61 -29.62
N GLU A 35 -6.11 -41.13 -30.75
CA GLU A 35 -5.13 -40.04 -30.77
C GLU A 35 -5.71 -38.79 -30.08
N PRO A 36 -4.94 -38.08 -29.24
CA PRO A 36 -5.39 -36.80 -28.73
C PRO A 36 -5.24 -35.77 -29.86
N THR A 37 -6.37 -35.30 -30.38
CA THR A 37 -6.46 -34.10 -31.21
C THR A 37 -5.68 -32.98 -30.54
N ALA A 38 -4.64 -32.48 -31.22
CA ALA A 38 -3.84 -31.36 -30.74
C ALA A 38 -4.75 -30.15 -30.49
N VAL A 39 -4.94 -29.81 -29.22
CA VAL A 39 -5.47 -28.51 -28.82
C VAL A 39 -4.38 -27.52 -29.18
N VAL A 40 -4.61 -26.73 -30.24
CA VAL A 40 -3.78 -25.56 -30.53
C VAL A 40 -4.03 -24.57 -29.40
N GLU A 41 -3.18 -24.65 -28.39
CA GLU A 41 -3.07 -23.66 -27.33
C GLU A 41 -2.60 -22.38 -28.03
N THR A 42 -3.55 -21.48 -28.30
CA THR A 42 -3.23 -20.14 -28.75
C THR A 42 -2.63 -19.47 -27.52
N GLU A 43 -1.30 -19.48 -27.43
CA GLU A 43 -0.56 -18.68 -26.45
C GLU A 43 -0.98 -17.22 -26.65
N ALA A 44 -1.89 -16.75 -25.81
CA ALA A 44 -2.10 -15.34 -25.62
C ALA A 44 -0.81 -14.83 -25.00
N THR A 45 0.05 -14.20 -25.80
CA THR A 45 1.21 -13.46 -25.33
C THR A 45 0.70 -12.38 -24.38
N GLN A 46 0.68 -12.69 -23.09
CA GLN A 46 0.37 -11.74 -22.05
C GLN A 46 1.57 -10.81 -21.94
N GLU A 47 1.43 -9.61 -22.50
CA GLU A 47 2.43 -8.56 -22.41
C GLU A 47 2.75 -8.32 -20.93
N ALA A 48 4.03 -8.42 -20.56
CA ALA A 48 4.45 -8.27 -19.18
C ALA A 48 4.06 -6.87 -18.69
N PRO A 49 3.49 -6.73 -17.47
CA PRO A 49 3.09 -5.43 -16.97
C PRO A 49 4.31 -4.51 -16.88
N THR A 50 4.24 -3.35 -17.52
CA THR A 50 5.26 -2.31 -17.37
C THR A 50 5.36 -1.93 -15.89
N PRO A 51 6.57 -1.91 -15.30
CA PRO A 51 6.72 -1.52 -13.91
C PRO A 51 6.25 -0.07 -13.69
N PRO A 52 5.75 0.26 -12.48
CA PRO A 52 5.37 1.61 -12.16
C PRO A 52 6.56 2.57 -12.28
N LEU A 53 6.26 3.84 -12.57
CA LEU A 53 7.26 4.89 -12.75
C LEU A 53 7.95 5.29 -11.43
N TRP A 54 7.36 4.89 -10.30
CA TRP A 54 7.88 5.10 -8.96
C TRP A 54 8.30 3.78 -8.32
N ARG A 55 9.22 3.89 -7.36
CA ARG A 55 9.62 2.78 -6.50
C ARG A 55 9.16 3.09 -5.08
N TYR A 56 8.55 2.10 -4.44
CA TYR A 56 8.18 2.19 -3.04
C TYR A 56 9.43 2.29 -2.15
N VAL A 57 9.44 3.26 -1.23
CA VAL A 57 10.54 3.45 -0.27
C VAL A 57 10.10 2.87 1.07
N ASN A 58 9.07 3.46 1.66
CA ASN A 58 8.48 3.01 2.90
C ASN A 58 7.09 3.60 3.12
N SER A 59 6.34 2.99 4.02
CA SER A 59 5.10 3.51 4.57
C SER A 59 5.16 3.39 6.09
N GLY A 60 4.10 3.80 6.75
CA GLY A 60 3.86 3.48 8.13
C GLY A 60 3.23 4.64 8.88
N TRP A 61 3.63 4.79 10.13
CA TRP A 61 2.94 5.66 11.07
C TRP A 61 3.90 6.67 11.65
N VAL A 62 3.54 7.94 11.53
CA VAL A 62 4.40 9.06 11.95
C VAL A 62 3.68 9.98 12.92
N SER A 63 4.47 10.59 13.80
CA SER A 63 4.04 11.69 14.68
C SER A 63 4.89 12.93 14.34
N PRO A 64 4.34 13.91 13.61
CA PRO A 64 5.08 15.12 13.28
C PRO A 64 5.23 16.01 14.53
N SER A 65 6.45 16.46 14.83
CA SER A 65 6.78 17.07 16.14
C SER A 65 6.39 18.56 16.27
N ASN A 66 6.18 19.27 15.16
CA ASN A 66 6.00 20.73 15.12
C ASN A 66 4.58 21.18 14.69
N GLN A 67 3.53 20.43 15.02
CA GLN A 67 2.18 20.74 14.54
C GLN A 67 1.42 21.73 15.43
N GLN A 68 1.81 23.00 15.35
CA GLN A 68 1.08 24.10 16.02
C GLN A 68 -0.22 24.49 15.30
N SER A 69 -0.47 24.01 14.07
CA SER A 69 -1.59 24.43 13.22
C SER A 69 -2.65 23.36 12.95
N ALA A 70 -2.44 22.10 13.34
CA ALA A 70 -3.40 21.04 13.04
C ALA A 70 -4.52 21.05 14.09
N ASN A 71 -5.75 21.34 13.65
CA ASN A 71 -6.93 21.22 14.49
C ASN A 71 -7.21 19.72 14.72
N ALA A 72 -7.56 19.33 15.95
CA ALA A 72 -7.78 17.93 16.36
C ALA A 72 -8.92 17.19 15.62
N PHE A 73 -9.55 17.85 14.65
CA PHE A 73 -10.71 17.35 13.88
C PHE A 73 -10.62 17.63 12.38
N SER A 74 -9.48 18.11 11.85
CA SER A 74 -9.33 18.36 10.40
C SER A 74 -8.60 17.21 9.70
N ARG A 75 -9.30 16.49 8.82
CA ARG A 75 -8.71 15.55 7.85
C ARG A 75 -7.88 16.37 6.85
N GLU A 76 -6.56 16.32 7.00
CA GLU A 76 -5.62 17.14 6.24
C GLU A 76 -4.54 16.25 5.62
N LEU A 77 -4.44 16.23 4.29
CA LEU A 77 -3.30 15.62 3.61
C LEU A 77 -2.13 16.58 3.63
N ARG A 78 -0.99 16.12 4.14
CA ARG A 78 0.27 16.86 4.06
C ARG A 78 1.26 16.11 3.20
N VAL A 79 2.02 16.88 2.45
CA VAL A 79 2.92 16.36 1.42
C VAL A 79 4.22 17.11 1.46
N VAL A 80 5.30 16.43 1.10
CA VAL A 80 6.65 16.98 1.03
C VAL A 80 7.32 16.39 -0.21
N VAL A 81 7.94 17.26 -1.01
CA VAL A 81 8.88 16.88 -2.06
C VAL A 81 10.28 17.06 -1.50
N ILE A 82 11.11 16.05 -1.68
CA ILE A 82 12.48 16.02 -1.15
C ILE A 82 13.40 15.69 -2.33
N THR A 83 14.31 16.61 -2.65
CA THR A 83 15.26 16.52 -3.76
C THR A 83 16.71 16.41 -3.26
N THR A 84 16.94 16.65 -1.97
CA THR A 84 18.27 16.62 -1.38
C THR A 84 18.36 15.76 -0.11
N SER A 85 19.58 15.33 0.22
CA SER A 85 19.87 14.63 1.48
C SER A 85 19.59 15.49 2.72
N GLU A 86 19.80 16.81 2.63
CA GLU A 86 19.56 17.75 3.73
C GLU A 86 18.06 17.87 4.04
N GLU A 87 17.22 17.95 3.01
CA GLU A 87 15.76 17.94 3.18
C GLU A 87 15.25 16.63 3.76
N LEU A 88 15.81 15.49 3.32
CA LEU A 88 15.47 14.19 3.90
C LEU A 88 15.87 14.12 5.37
N GLU A 89 17.06 14.60 5.72
CA GLU A 89 17.51 14.66 7.11
C GLU A 89 16.61 15.58 7.95
N ASN A 90 16.25 16.75 7.42
CA ASN A 90 15.35 17.69 8.07
C ASN A 90 13.95 17.08 8.27
N PHE A 91 13.41 16.38 7.26
CA PHE A 91 12.15 15.66 7.37
C PHE A 91 12.22 14.62 8.51
N ASN A 92 13.26 13.78 8.52
CA ASN A 92 13.45 12.74 9.53
C ASN A 92 13.65 13.29 10.96
N ARG A 93 14.22 14.50 11.10
CA ARG A 93 14.34 15.19 12.40
C ARG A 93 13.01 15.74 12.92
N ASN A 94 12.09 16.10 12.03
CA ASN A 94 10.80 16.69 12.37
C ASN A 94 9.63 15.70 12.39
N VAL A 95 9.85 14.47 11.92
CA VAL A 95 8.83 13.44 11.83
C VAL A 95 9.27 12.20 12.61
N ILE A 96 8.64 11.99 13.77
CA ILE A 96 8.95 10.83 14.61
C ILE A 96 8.26 9.61 14.03
N SER A 97 9.03 8.75 13.34
CA SER A 97 8.56 7.44 12.89
C SER A 97 8.21 6.55 14.08
N LYS A 98 6.99 6.03 14.11
CA LYS A 98 6.50 5.09 15.13
C LYS A 98 6.53 3.65 14.64
N LYS A 99 6.23 3.48 13.36
CA LYS A 99 6.36 2.22 12.64
C LYS A 99 6.70 2.56 11.20
N THR A 100 7.66 1.84 10.64
CA THR A 100 8.01 1.95 9.24
C THR A 100 7.87 0.57 8.63
N VAL A 101 7.07 0.45 7.58
CA VAL A 101 6.96 -0.76 6.77
C VAL A 101 7.78 -0.54 5.51
N GLY A 102 8.79 -1.38 5.33
CA GLY A 102 9.71 -1.30 4.21
C GLY A 102 10.48 -2.60 4.08
N THR A 103 11.06 -2.83 2.91
CA THR A 103 12.01 -3.93 2.74
C THR A 103 13.42 -3.38 2.99
N GLY A 104 14.35 -4.20 3.50
CA GLY A 104 15.75 -3.77 3.72
C GLY A 104 16.44 -3.24 2.45
N THR A 105 15.88 -3.53 1.27
CA THR A 105 16.30 -3.03 -0.04
C THR A 105 15.73 -1.65 -0.42
N SER A 106 14.64 -1.19 0.21
CA SER A 106 13.94 0.07 -0.12
C SER A 106 14.27 1.22 0.84
N LEU A 107 14.72 0.92 2.06
CA LEU A 107 14.99 1.90 3.11
C LEU A 107 16.27 2.74 2.90
N SER A 108 17.09 2.45 1.89
CA SER A 108 18.44 3.06 1.74
C SER A 108 18.79 3.56 0.33
N ARG A 109 17.82 3.77 -0.56
CA ARG A 109 18.10 4.04 -1.99
C ARG A 109 17.40 5.27 -2.56
N ALA A 110 17.26 6.32 -1.76
CA ALA A 110 17.09 7.65 -2.35
C ALA A 110 18.50 8.16 -2.69
N GLU A 111 18.86 8.09 -3.97
CA GLU A 111 20.16 8.56 -4.47
C GLU A 111 19.98 9.98 -5.01
N PHE A 112 20.31 10.98 -4.19
CA PHE A 112 20.26 12.38 -4.59
C PHE A 112 21.54 12.79 -5.34
N PRO A 113 21.45 13.66 -6.37
CA PRO A 113 20.24 14.32 -6.89
C PRO A 113 19.46 13.50 -7.93
N GLY A 114 19.81 12.22 -8.13
CA GLY A 114 19.20 11.35 -9.13
C GLY A 114 17.77 10.90 -8.83
N SER A 115 17.23 11.25 -7.67
CA SER A 115 15.93 10.80 -7.18
C SER A 115 15.12 11.97 -6.62
N VAL A 116 13.82 11.97 -6.87
CA VAL A 116 12.85 12.84 -6.19
C VAL A 116 12.04 11.95 -5.26
N LEU A 117 12.02 12.30 -3.97
CA LEU A 117 11.21 11.63 -2.97
C LEU A 117 9.89 12.38 -2.80
N LEU A 118 8.79 11.63 -2.84
CA LEU A 118 7.44 12.14 -2.64
C LEU A 118 6.92 11.50 -1.36
N VAL A 119 6.60 12.35 -0.38
CA VAL A 119 6.08 11.93 0.91
C VAL A 119 4.67 12.47 1.06
N ALA A 120 3.74 11.61 1.47
CA ALA A 120 2.38 11.99 1.82
C ALA A 120 2.00 11.39 3.17
N TYR A 121 1.38 12.18 4.04
CA TYR A 121 0.82 11.67 5.30
C TYR A 121 -0.52 12.36 5.60
N LEU A 122 -1.48 11.55 6.05
CA LEU A 122 -2.85 11.99 6.30
C LEU A 122 -3.06 12.19 7.79
N LEU A 123 -3.33 13.42 8.22
CA LEU A 123 -3.54 13.72 9.62
C LEU A 123 -4.97 13.41 10.07
N TRP A 124 -5.07 12.94 11.33
CA TRP A 124 -6.29 12.94 12.15
C TRP A 124 -7.46 12.07 11.66
N LEU A 125 -7.17 10.83 11.26
CA LEU A 125 -8.17 9.76 11.20
C LEU A 125 -7.68 8.53 11.98
N PRO A 126 -8.51 7.93 12.85
CA PRO A 126 -8.25 6.60 13.35
C PRO A 126 -8.46 5.63 12.18
N VAL A 127 -7.37 5.13 11.62
CA VAL A 127 -7.41 4.15 10.54
C VAL A 127 -6.61 2.92 10.94
N GLN A 128 -7.01 1.78 10.39
CA GLN A 128 -6.39 0.49 10.71
C GLN A 128 -5.27 0.18 9.71
N GLY A 129 -4.30 -0.63 10.13
CA GLY A 129 -3.34 -1.23 9.19
C GLY A 129 -2.37 -0.25 8.53
N ASP A 130 -2.27 -0.31 7.20
CA ASP A 130 -1.47 0.56 6.34
C ASP A 130 -2.36 1.12 5.21
N PRO A 131 -3.18 2.14 5.54
CA PRO A 131 -4.33 2.50 4.73
C PRO A 131 -4.01 3.50 3.61
N LEU A 132 -2.85 4.16 3.64
CA LEU A 132 -2.49 5.19 2.68
C LEU A 132 -1.46 4.67 1.67
N SER A 133 -1.81 4.67 0.39
CA SER A 133 -0.94 4.15 -0.67
C SER A 133 -0.86 5.10 -1.86
N VAL A 134 0.24 5.02 -2.63
CA VAL A 134 0.36 5.67 -3.94
C VAL A 134 -0.05 4.65 -4.99
N VAL A 135 -1.12 4.94 -5.72
CA VAL A 135 -1.69 4.06 -6.76
C VAL A 135 -1.29 4.49 -8.17
N GLY A 136 -0.89 5.75 -8.35
CA GLY A 136 -0.56 6.32 -9.65
C GLY A 136 0.38 7.51 -9.55
N ILE A 137 1.31 7.62 -10.50
CA ILE A 137 2.03 8.87 -10.79
C ILE A 137 2.07 9.06 -12.30
N GLU A 138 1.56 10.21 -12.73
CA GLU A 138 1.60 10.66 -14.12
C GLU A 138 2.45 11.92 -14.20
N ILE A 139 3.38 11.99 -15.16
CA ILE A 139 4.22 13.15 -15.39
C ILE A 139 4.03 13.61 -16.82
N ASP A 140 3.56 14.85 -16.98
CA ASP A 140 3.38 15.51 -18.27
C ASP A 140 4.07 16.88 -18.23
N GLY A 141 5.26 16.94 -18.85
CA GLY A 141 6.12 18.11 -18.83
C GLY A 141 6.42 18.57 -17.39
N ASN A 142 6.03 19.80 -17.07
CA ASN A 142 6.26 20.43 -15.77
C ASN A 142 5.18 20.12 -14.74
N ARG A 143 4.35 19.10 -14.97
CA ARG A 143 3.26 18.72 -14.06
C ARG A 143 3.34 17.25 -13.70
N ALA A 144 3.39 16.96 -12.41
CA ALA A 144 3.37 15.62 -11.86
C ALA A 144 2.11 15.43 -11.02
N VAL A 145 1.26 14.48 -11.42
CA VAL A 145 0.04 14.13 -10.69
C VAL A 145 0.32 12.87 -9.89
N VAL A 146 0.09 12.94 -8.58
CA VAL A 146 0.29 11.84 -7.63
C VAL A 146 -1.07 11.42 -7.09
N ASP A 147 -1.48 10.20 -7.42
CA ASP A 147 -2.73 9.61 -6.98
C ASP A 147 -2.52 8.76 -5.73
N LEU A 148 -3.21 9.15 -4.67
CA LEU A 148 -3.26 8.46 -3.39
C LEU A 148 -4.63 7.81 -3.21
N GLU A 149 -4.61 6.64 -2.61
CA GLU A 149 -5.81 5.92 -2.17
C GLU A 149 -5.78 5.73 -0.65
N LEU A 150 -6.92 5.97 -0.01
CA LEU A 150 -7.16 5.64 1.38
C LEU A 150 -8.07 4.41 1.50
N ASP A 151 -7.52 3.28 1.91
CA ASP A 151 -8.29 2.09 2.27
C ASP A 151 -8.81 2.21 3.71
N GLU A 152 -10.07 2.61 3.87
CA GLU A 152 -10.72 2.74 5.19
C GLU A 152 -10.96 1.38 5.87
N ASP A 153 -10.90 0.26 5.12
CA ASP A 153 -11.09 -1.11 5.59
C ASP A 153 -9.77 -1.89 5.70
N ALA A 154 -8.63 -1.18 5.67
CA ALA A 154 -7.30 -1.77 5.73
C ALA A 154 -7.14 -2.68 6.95
N GLN A 155 -6.78 -3.94 6.70
CA GLN A 155 -6.66 -4.94 7.76
C GLN A 155 -5.46 -4.64 8.68
N GLY A 156 -5.68 -4.69 9.99
CA GLY A 156 -4.58 -4.55 10.94
C GLY A 156 -5.03 -4.06 12.31
N ARG A 157 -4.07 -3.54 13.08
CA ARG A 157 -4.37 -2.90 14.37
C ARG A 157 -4.73 -1.45 14.11
N GLU A 158 -5.72 -0.96 14.84
CA GLU A 158 -5.99 0.47 14.95
C GLU A 158 -4.82 1.17 15.68
N TYR A 159 -4.41 2.33 15.18
CA TYR A 159 -3.38 3.14 15.82
C TYR A 159 -4.00 4.39 16.47
N PRO A 160 -3.42 4.90 17.56
CA PRO A 160 -3.96 6.07 18.24
C PRO A 160 -4.08 7.28 17.32
N TYR A 161 -5.09 8.13 17.55
CA TYR A 161 -5.38 9.39 16.85
C TYR A 161 -4.20 10.36 16.66
N LEU A 162 -3.09 10.16 17.38
CA LEU A 162 -1.90 11.01 17.29
C LEU A 162 -0.93 10.59 16.17
N TYR A 163 -1.14 9.44 15.53
CA TYR A 163 -0.28 8.95 14.46
C TYR A 163 -0.98 9.10 13.12
N ALA A 164 -0.23 9.55 12.12
CA ALA A 164 -0.69 9.70 10.76
C ALA A 164 -0.15 8.55 9.90
N PRO A 165 -0.99 7.87 9.10
CA PRO A 165 -0.47 7.00 8.05
C PRO A 165 0.35 7.84 7.07
N MET A 166 1.47 7.30 6.63
CA MET A 166 2.45 7.94 5.76
C MET A 166 2.86 6.95 4.68
N THR A 167 3.03 7.46 3.46
CA THR A 167 3.64 6.75 2.35
C THR A 167 4.74 7.60 1.73
N MET A 168 5.82 6.94 1.32
CA MET A 168 6.98 7.53 0.71
C MET A 168 7.40 6.71 -0.50
N VAL A 169 7.51 7.37 -1.63
CA VAL A 169 7.93 6.78 -2.90
C VAL A 169 9.04 7.62 -3.52
N THR A 170 9.85 6.99 -4.36
CA THR A 170 10.89 7.65 -5.14
C THR A 170 10.57 7.58 -6.62
N VAL A 171 10.83 8.67 -7.33
CA VAL A 171 10.80 8.76 -8.79
C VAL A 171 12.18 9.19 -9.26
N ASP A 172 12.67 8.59 -10.35
CA ASP A 172 13.96 8.98 -10.92
C ASP A 172 13.91 10.42 -11.46
N ARG A 173 14.95 11.22 -11.19
CA ARG A 173 15.02 12.65 -11.58
C ARG A 173 14.93 12.85 -13.10
N ASP A 174 15.30 11.84 -13.88
CA ASP A 174 15.24 11.83 -15.35
C ASP A 174 13.82 11.85 -15.93
N LYS A 175 12.81 11.54 -15.10
CA LYS A 175 11.39 11.60 -15.49
C LYS A 175 10.82 13.00 -15.44
N PHE A 176 11.53 13.93 -14.81
CA PHE A 176 11.14 15.32 -14.69
C PHE A 176 11.91 16.21 -15.67
N PRO A 177 11.37 17.37 -16.07
CA PRO A 177 12.06 18.32 -16.90
C PRO A 177 13.39 18.75 -16.27
N ALA A 178 14.40 18.95 -17.11
CA ALA A 178 15.73 19.39 -16.65
C ALA A 178 15.70 20.84 -16.14
N GLU A 179 14.76 21.66 -16.64
CA GLU A 179 14.68 23.09 -16.35
C GLU A 179 13.25 23.50 -15.98
N GLY A 180 13.17 24.48 -15.09
CA GLY A 180 11.92 25.10 -14.66
C GLY A 180 11.21 24.34 -13.54
N PRO A 181 10.30 25.03 -12.83
CA PRO A 181 9.59 24.44 -11.71
C PRO A 181 8.64 23.33 -12.19
N VAL A 182 8.48 22.32 -11.35
CA VAL A 182 7.49 21.25 -11.49
C VAL A 182 6.35 21.48 -10.51
N GLU A 183 5.13 21.48 -11.02
CA GLU A 183 3.90 21.46 -10.22
C GLU A 183 3.56 20.01 -9.83
N PHE A 184 3.56 19.73 -8.55
CA PHE A 184 3.11 18.46 -7.99
C PHE A 184 1.67 18.59 -7.49
N VAL A 185 0.79 17.74 -8.01
CA VAL A 185 -0.64 17.73 -7.75
C VAL A 185 -0.98 16.43 -7.04
N PHE A 186 -1.29 16.50 -5.75
CA PHE A 186 -1.66 15.34 -4.94
C PHE A 186 -3.18 15.21 -4.86
N ARG A 187 -3.68 14.08 -5.36
CA ARG A 187 -5.09 13.69 -5.28
C ARG A 187 -5.24 12.56 -4.26
N LEU A 188 -6.25 12.65 -3.40
CA LEU A 188 -6.67 11.57 -2.50
C LEU A 188 -8.05 11.10 -2.96
N ASP A 189 -8.17 9.81 -3.29
CA ASP A 189 -9.39 9.19 -3.78
C ASP A 189 -9.98 9.95 -5.00
N GLY A 190 -9.09 10.39 -5.90
CA GLY A 190 -9.42 11.16 -7.10
C GLY A 190 -9.71 12.66 -6.88
N VAL A 191 -9.73 13.14 -5.63
CA VAL A 191 -10.00 14.54 -5.29
C VAL A 191 -8.70 15.29 -5.03
N LEU A 192 -8.53 16.46 -5.67
CA LEU A 192 -7.40 17.35 -5.42
C LEU A 192 -7.34 17.77 -3.94
N GLN A 193 -6.20 17.51 -3.28
CA GLN A 193 -5.96 17.90 -1.90
C GLN A 193 -4.91 19.01 -1.78
N VAL A 194 -3.75 18.82 -2.42
CA VAL A 194 -2.62 19.74 -2.30
C VAL A 194 -1.93 19.92 -3.63
N THR A 195 -1.56 21.17 -3.93
CA THR A 195 -0.66 21.52 -5.02
C THR A 195 0.57 22.21 -4.45
N LEU A 196 1.74 21.83 -4.92
CA LEU A 196 3.01 22.45 -4.55
C LEU A 196 3.93 22.54 -5.75
N THR A 197 4.88 23.46 -5.68
CA THR A 197 5.79 23.77 -6.78
C THR A 197 7.21 23.70 -6.27
N ASP A 198 8.05 22.97 -6.99
CA ASP A 198 9.45 22.74 -6.63
C ASP A 198 10.35 22.93 -7.86
N THR A 199 11.56 23.45 -7.67
CA THR A 199 12.53 23.64 -8.76
C THR A 199 13.38 22.40 -9.04
N LEU A 200 13.31 21.38 -8.17
CA LEU A 200 14.07 20.14 -8.24
C LEU A 200 15.58 20.36 -8.27
N GLU A 201 16.05 21.37 -7.53
CA GLU A 201 17.46 21.73 -7.32
C GLU A 201 18.01 21.14 -6.01
#